data_AF-A0A9K3KFA1-F1
#
_entry.id   AF-A0A9K3KFA1-F1
#
_cell.length_a   1.000
_cell.length_b   1.000
_cell.length_c   1.000
_cell.angle_alpha   90.00
_cell.angle_beta   90.00
_cell.angle_gamma   90.00
#
_symmetry.space_group_name_H-M   'P 1'
#
loop_
_entity.id
_entity.type
_entity.pdbx_description
1 polymer ?
#
loop_
_entity_poly.entity_id
_entity_poly.type
_entity_poly.pdbx_seq_one_letter_code
_entity_poly.pdbx_strand_id
1 'polypeptide(L)'
;MESSNNPRQSGLALLLDEGTRQSHSMAENTAFVTGFFKGISKPESYRKLLSSLYYVYDAMETTLLHAPDERVQLLNDAALRRVDALQEDMQYFYGQNGDWKAKIPKPTPATETYVARILELGANPELSYLLIAHQYTRYLGDLFGGQMMGGMASKSMNLPSDGSGVAFYTFKDIDNTQRYITDWYRRLNSLDLTEQQKQNIVEEANLVFGLNIGILEELDGSPFAALWTMAVSTVKEKLGFSQR
;
A
#
# COMPACT_ATOMS: atom_id res chain seq x y z
N MET A 1 8.62 33.54 -15.84
CA MET A 1 9.03 32.14 -16.00
C MET A 1 9.00 31.53 -14.61
N GLU A 2 7.83 31.09 -14.16
CA GLU A 2 7.73 30.30 -12.93
C GLU A 2 8.40 28.97 -13.21
N SER A 3 9.49 28.67 -12.50
CA SER A 3 10.03 27.31 -12.45
C SER A 3 8.88 26.38 -12.10
N SER A 4 8.58 25.41 -12.97
CA SER A 4 7.58 24.38 -12.70
C SER A 4 8.03 23.59 -11.46
N ASN A 5 7.64 24.05 -10.27
CA ASN A 5 8.12 23.49 -9.03
C ASN A 5 7.44 22.11 -8.88
N ASN A 6 8.21 21.04 -9.07
CA ASN A 6 7.69 19.69 -8.94
C ASN A 6 7.24 19.49 -7.49
N PRO A 7 5.94 19.27 -7.21
CA PRO A 7 5.44 19.21 -5.84
C PRO A 7 6.09 18.07 -5.04
N ARG A 8 6.59 17.02 -5.70
CA ARG A 8 7.35 15.93 -5.04
C ARG A 8 8.68 16.40 -4.43
N GLN A 9 9.24 17.52 -4.88
CA GLN A 9 10.54 18.03 -4.44
C GLN A 9 10.44 19.10 -3.33
N SER A 10 9.30 19.16 -2.62
CA SER A 10 9.09 20.10 -1.52
C SER A 10 8.14 19.55 -0.47
N GLY A 11 8.13 20.18 0.72
CA GLY A 11 7.14 19.93 1.76
C GLY A 11 7.13 18.48 2.27
N LEU A 12 5.95 18.02 2.70
CA LEU A 12 5.76 16.66 3.18
C LEU A 12 6.00 15.61 2.09
N ALA A 13 5.75 15.94 0.82
CA ALA A 13 6.03 15.03 -0.30
C ALA A 13 7.52 14.66 -0.37
N LEU A 14 8.42 15.66 -0.24
CA LEU A 14 9.86 15.41 -0.22
C LEU A 14 10.28 14.62 1.03
N LEU A 15 9.74 14.98 2.21
CA LEU A 15 10.04 14.27 3.46
C LEU A 15 9.64 12.79 3.38
N LEU A 16 8.49 12.48 2.79
CA LEU A 16 8.07 11.10 2.55
C LEU A 16 8.97 10.39 1.55
N ASP A 17 9.31 11.04 0.42
CA ASP A 17 10.19 10.46 -0.59
C ASP A 17 11.57 10.09 -0.02
N GLU A 18 12.20 11.03 0.70
CA GLU A 18 13.51 10.82 1.32
C GLU A 18 13.44 9.87 2.51
N GLY A 19 12.45 10.06 3.39
CA GLY A 19 12.31 9.30 4.63
C GLY A 19 11.88 7.85 4.43
N THR A 20 11.26 7.53 3.28
CA THR A 20 10.90 6.14 2.92
C THR A 20 11.85 5.53 1.89
N ARG A 21 12.89 6.25 1.46
CA ARG A 21 13.85 5.81 0.44
C ARG A 21 14.52 4.47 0.78
N GLN A 22 14.86 4.22 2.04
CA GLN A 22 15.46 2.94 2.43
C GLN A 22 14.44 1.80 2.31
N SER A 23 13.19 2.03 2.73
CA SER A 23 12.09 1.08 2.60
C SER A 23 11.75 0.81 1.13
N HIS A 24 11.75 1.84 0.28
CA HIS A 24 11.70 1.72 -1.18
C HIS A 24 12.87 0.89 -1.71
N SER A 25 14.11 1.18 -1.33
CA SER A 25 15.28 0.43 -1.80
C SER A 25 15.26 -1.05 -1.38
N MET A 26 14.67 -1.37 -0.22
CA MET A 26 14.45 -2.75 0.20
C MET A 26 13.36 -3.43 -0.63
N ALA A 27 12.26 -2.72 -0.92
CA ALA A 27 11.19 -3.17 -1.81
C ALA A 27 11.57 -3.16 -3.30
N GLU A 28 12.66 -2.51 -3.67
CA GLU A 28 13.24 -2.50 -5.03
C GLU A 28 14.43 -3.45 -5.15
N ASN A 29 14.83 -4.10 -4.04
CA ASN A 29 15.91 -5.07 -4.07
C ASN A 29 15.57 -6.17 -5.09
N THR A 30 16.45 -6.39 -6.06
CA THR A 30 16.24 -7.35 -7.15
C THR A 30 15.84 -8.73 -6.66
N ALA A 31 16.32 -9.18 -5.49
CA ALA A 31 15.93 -10.46 -4.90
C ALA A 31 14.49 -10.44 -4.34
N PHE A 32 14.05 -9.33 -3.75
CA PHE A 32 12.67 -9.13 -3.33
C PHE A 32 11.74 -9.05 -4.54
N VAL A 33 12.06 -8.22 -5.53
CA VAL A 33 11.28 -8.08 -6.77
C VAL A 33 11.18 -9.43 -7.49
N THR A 34 12.31 -10.16 -7.60
CA THR A 34 12.33 -11.50 -8.20
C THR A 34 11.52 -12.51 -7.39
N GLY A 35 11.61 -12.47 -6.05
CA GLY A 35 10.84 -13.33 -5.15
C GLY A 35 9.35 -13.07 -5.21
N PHE A 36 8.96 -11.80 -5.17
CA PHE A 36 7.61 -11.32 -5.36
C PHE A 36 7.05 -11.79 -6.71
N PHE A 37 7.81 -11.63 -7.81
CA PHE A 37 7.40 -12.12 -9.13
C PHE A 37 7.29 -13.64 -9.21
N LYS A 38 8.17 -14.38 -8.53
CA LYS A 38 8.04 -15.84 -8.39
C LYS A 38 6.81 -16.23 -7.55
N GLY A 39 6.44 -15.42 -6.56
CA GLY A 39 5.25 -15.61 -5.75
C GLY A 39 3.97 -15.37 -6.55
N ILE A 40 3.80 -14.19 -7.15
CA ILE A 40 2.58 -13.84 -7.90
C ILE A 40 2.42 -14.61 -9.21
N SER A 41 3.47 -15.28 -9.70
CA SER A 41 3.32 -16.19 -10.85
C SER A 41 2.59 -17.49 -10.51
N LYS A 42 2.35 -17.77 -9.22
CA LYS A 42 1.47 -18.84 -8.77
C LYS A 42 0.05 -18.31 -8.55
N PRO A 43 -0.97 -18.86 -9.23
CA PRO A 43 -2.35 -18.40 -9.05
C PRO A 43 -2.84 -18.40 -7.60
N GLU A 44 -2.50 -19.40 -6.79
CA GLU A 44 -2.92 -19.45 -5.38
C GLU A 44 -2.29 -18.35 -4.53
N SER A 45 -0.99 -18.11 -4.68
CA SER A 45 -0.29 -17.03 -3.95
C SER A 45 -0.81 -15.65 -4.35
N TYR A 46 -1.12 -15.44 -5.64
CA TYR A 46 -1.72 -14.19 -6.11
C TYR A 46 -3.12 -13.97 -5.53
N ARG A 47 -3.96 -15.01 -5.51
CA ARG A 47 -5.30 -14.94 -4.90
C ARG A 47 -5.23 -14.64 -3.39
N LYS A 48 -4.29 -15.26 -2.67
CA LYS A 48 -4.02 -14.96 -1.25
C LYS A 48 -3.63 -13.50 -1.06
N LEU A 49 -2.71 -12.99 -1.89
CA LEU A 49 -2.31 -11.58 -1.85
C LEU A 49 -3.51 -10.64 -2.05
N LEU A 50 -4.31 -10.85 -3.10
CA LEU A 50 -5.50 -10.03 -3.33
C LEU A 50 -6.51 -10.13 -2.18
N SER A 51 -6.65 -11.30 -1.56
CA SER A 51 -7.51 -11.47 -0.37
C SER A 51 -7.01 -10.64 0.81
N SER A 52 -5.71 -10.64 1.07
CA SER A 52 -5.10 -9.78 2.09
C SER A 52 -5.30 -8.29 1.79
N LEU A 53 -5.11 -7.88 0.54
CA LEU A 53 -5.36 -6.51 0.11
C LEU A 53 -6.84 -6.14 0.27
N TYR A 54 -7.78 -7.03 -0.07
CA TYR A 54 -9.21 -6.78 0.17
C TYR A 54 -9.48 -6.39 1.63
N TYR A 55 -8.97 -7.15 2.61
CA TYR A 55 -9.17 -6.82 4.02
C TYR A 55 -8.52 -5.50 4.43
N VAL A 56 -7.30 -5.22 3.95
CA VAL A 56 -6.58 -3.98 4.25
C VAL A 56 -7.30 -2.77 3.68
N TYR A 57 -7.72 -2.82 2.41
CA TYR A 57 -8.43 -1.72 1.76
C TYR A 57 -9.83 -1.55 2.33
N ASP A 58 -10.56 -2.62 2.65
CA ASP A 58 -11.88 -2.52 3.29
C ASP A 58 -11.79 -1.78 4.63
N ALA A 59 -10.80 -2.14 5.46
CA ALA A 59 -10.53 -1.45 6.72
C ALA A 59 -10.09 0.00 6.51
N MET A 60 -9.13 0.24 5.62
CA MET A 60 -8.61 1.58 5.32
C MET A 60 -9.71 2.48 4.79
N GLU A 61 -10.46 2.01 3.81
CA GLU A 61 -11.48 2.79 3.12
C GLU A 61 -12.68 3.09 4.02
N THR A 62 -13.12 2.12 4.81
CA THR A 62 -14.16 2.33 5.83
C THR A 62 -13.69 3.34 6.87
N THR A 63 -12.43 3.25 7.31
CA THR A 63 -11.86 4.19 8.29
C THR A 63 -11.75 5.60 7.72
N LEU A 64 -11.28 5.74 6.48
CA LEU A 64 -11.19 7.04 5.80
C LEU A 64 -12.55 7.71 5.62
N LEU A 65 -13.64 6.96 5.39
CA LEU A 65 -14.98 7.54 5.28
C LEU A 65 -15.46 8.21 6.58
N HIS A 66 -14.97 7.75 7.74
CA HIS A 66 -15.40 8.22 9.05
C HIS A 66 -14.30 8.99 9.80
N ALA A 67 -13.13 9.22 9.18
CA ALA A 67 -12.01 9.87 9.84
C ALA A 67 -12.38 11.33 10.22
N PRO A 68 -12.25 11.72 11.50
CA PRO A 68 -12.63 13.04 11.97
C PRO A 68 -11.65 14.15 11.54
N ASP A 69 -10.44 13.78 11.10
CA ASP A 69 -9.40 14.73 10.73
C ASP A 69 -9.61 15.28 9.32
N GLU A 70 -9.88 16.59 9.21
CA GLU A 70 -10.12 17.27 7.94
C GLU A 70 -8.96 17.11 6.93
N ARG A 71 -7.71 16.97 7.42
CA ARG A 71 -6.53 16.83 6.57
C ARG A 71 -6.48 15.46 5.89
N VAL A 72 -6.99 14.43 6.57
CA VAL A 72 -7.20 13.10 5.99
C VAL A 72 -8.29 13.17 4.91
N GLN A 73 -9.38 13.90 5.19
CA GLN A 73 -10.48 14.06 4.23
C GLN A 73 -10.07 14.86 2.98
N LEU A 74 -9.16 15.83 3.10
CA LEU A 74 -8.64 16.59 1.94
C LEU A 74 -7.91 15.72 0.90
N LEU A 75 -7.41 14.55 1.32
CA LEU A 75 -6.78 13.57 0.43
C LEU A 75 -7.72 12.44 0.00
N ASN A 76 -8.87 12.34 0.66
CA ASN A 76 -9.84 11.27 0.46
C ASN A 76 -10.61 11.49 -0.85
N ASP A 77 -10.21 10.75 -1.89
CA ASP A 77 -10.83 10.80 -3.22
C ASP A 77 -11.44 9.45 -3.59
N ALA A 78 -12.70 9.45 -4.06
CA ALA A 78 -13.40 8.27 -4.53
C ALA A 78 -12.67 7.59 -5.70
N ALA A 79 -11.98 8.35 -6.55
CA ALA A 79 -11.21 7.80 -7.68
C ALA A 79 -10.05 6.88 -7.25
N LEU A 80 -9.63 6.96 -5.99
CA LEU A 80 -8.59 6.11 -5.41
C LEU A 80 -9.12 4.84 -4.74
N ARG A 81 -10.44 4.64 -4.65
CA ARG A 81 -11.03 3.51 -3.93
C ARG A 81 -10.87 2.20 -4.71
N ARG A 82 -10.39 1.17 -4.02
CA ARG A 82 -10.03 -0.15 -4.55
C ARG A 82 -10.92 -1.28 -4.05
N VAL A 83 -11.72 -1.07 -3.01
CA VAL A 83 -12.59 -2.14 -2.46
C VAL A 83 -13.48 -2.73 -3.56
N ASP A 84 -14.15 -1.93 -4.37
CA ASP A 84 -15.04 -2.43 -5.43
C ASP A 84 -14.26 -3.24 -6.49
N ALA A 85 -13.08 -2.75 -6.89
CA ALA A 85 -12.21 -3.46 -7.83
C ALA A 85 -11.69 -4.79 -7.23
N LEU A 86 -11.35 -4.81 -5.94
CA LEU A 86 -10.97 -6.03 -5.23
C LEU A 86 -12.15 -7.01 -5.12
N GLN A 87 -13.38 -6.52 -4.95
CA GLN A 87 -14.56 -7.37 -4.99
C GLN A 87 -14.80 -7.98 -6.37
N GLU A 88 -14.57 -7.25 -7.47
CA GLU A 88 -14.57 -7.80 -8.84
C GLU A 88 -13.55 -8.94 -8.96
N ASP A 89 -12.33 -8.75 -8.45
CA ASP A 89 -11.30 -9.78 -8.47
C ASP A 89 -11.65 -10.99 -7.58
N MET A 90 -12.26 -10.76 -6.40
CA MET A 90 -12.72 -11.85 -5.54
C MET A 90 -13.83 -12.66 -6.21
N GLN A 91 -14.75 -12.01 -6.92
CA GLN A 91 -15.80 -12.69 -7.68
C GLN A 91 -15.22 -13.58 -8.77
N TYR A 92 -14.18 -13.09 -9.47
CA TYR A 92 -13.49 -13.85 -10.49
C TYR A 92 -12.80 -15.10 -9.93
N PHE A 93 -12.08 -14.97 -8.80
CA PHE A 93 -11.27 -16.07 -8.27
C PHE A 93 -12.01 -17.04 -7.34
N TYR A 94 -13.02 -16.57 -6.60
CA TYR A 94 -13.69 -17.33 -5.56
C TYR A 94 -15.18 -17.57 -5.84
N GLY A 95 -15.78 -16.93 -6.85
CA GLY A 95 -17.14 -17.21 -7.31
C GLY A 95 -18.06 -15.98 -7.34
N GLN A 96 -19.00 -15.99 -8.27
CA GLN A 96 -19.89 -14.86 -8.57
C GLN A 96 -21.04 -14.70 -7.54
N ASN A 97 -21.83 -13.63 -7.68
CA ASN A 97 -23.08 -13.39 -6.95
C ASN A 97 -22.96 -13.41 -5.41
N GLY A 98 -21.81 -13.03 -4.87
CA GLY A 98 -21.56 -12.94 -3.43
C GLY A 98 -21.00 -14.21 -2.77
N ASP A 99 -20.97 -15.34 -3.48
CA ASP A 99 -20.39 -16.60 -3.00
C ASP A 99 -18.93 -16.46 -2.54
N TRP A 100 -18.18 -15.58 -3.20
CA TRP A 100 -16.79 -15.32 -2.87
C TRP A 100 -16.58 -14.93 -1.41
N LYS A 101 -17.53 -14.24 -0.76
CA LYS A 101 -17.40 -13.83 0.65
C LYS A 101 -17.30 -15.02 1.61
N ALA A 102 -17.91 -16.15 1.26
CA ALA A 102 -17.82 -17.38 2.03
C ALA A 102 -16.59 -18.24 1.68
N LYS A 103 -15.92 -17.94 0.55
CA LYS A 103 -14.83 -18.74 -0.03
C LYS A 103 -13.46 -18.06 0.05
N ILE A 104 -13.43 -16.74 0.22
CA ILE A 104 -12.20 -15.98 0.49
C ILE A 104 -11.56 -16.51 1.78
N PRO A 105 -10.24 -16.77 1.79
CA PRO A 105 -9.54 -17.23 2.98
C PRO A 105 -9.63 -16.20 4.10
N LYS A 106 -9.59 -16.67 5.35
CA LYS A 106 -9.47 -15.79 6.51
C LYS A 106 -8.19 -14.93 6.40
N PRO A 107 -8.19 -13.70 6.95
CA PRO A 107 -7.00 -12.86 6.96
C PRO A 107 -5.86 -13.61 7.66
N THR A 108 -4.66 -13.46 7.12
CA THR A 108 -3.44 -14.00 7.72
C THR A 108 -3.01 -13.14 8.91
N PRO A 109 -2.13 -13.64 9.81
CA PRO A 109 -1.65 -12.84 10.94
C PRO A 109 -1.05 -11.48 10.56
N ALA A 110 -0.26 -11.38 9.47
CA ALA A 110 0.25 -10.09 9.02
C ALA A 110 -0.87 -9.17 8.48
N THR A 111 -1.88 -9.75 7.81
CA THR A 111 -3.07 -9.01 7.36
C THR A 111 -3.87 -8.47 8.55
N GLU A 112 -4.12 -9.30 9.56
CA GLU A 112 -4.80 -8.90 10.80
C GLU A 112 -4.04 -7.79 11.53
N THR A 113 -2.71 -7.89 11.58
CA THR A 113 -1.84 -6.86 12.19
C THR A 113 -1.98 -5.52 11.47
N TYR A 114 -1.98 -5.52 10.13
CA TYR A 114 -2.14 -4.30 9.35
C TYR A 114 -3.54 -3.69 9.52
N VAL A 115 -4.59 -4.52 9.44
CA VAL A 115 -5.96 -4.08 9.68
C VAL A 115 -6.12 -3.49 11.09
N ALA A 116 -5.53 -4.13 12.11
CA ALA A 116 -5.58 -3.64 13.49
C ALA A 116 -4.96 -2.24 13.62
N ARG A 117 -3.81 -1.99 12.97
CA ARG A 117 -3.18 -0.66 12.97
C ARG A 117 -4.09 0.41 12.35
N ILE A 118 -4.73 0.10 11.22
CA ILE A 118 -5.68 1.03 10.58
C ILE A 118 -6.84 1.38 11.52
N LEU A 119 -7.44 0.36 12.15
CA LEU A 119 -8.57 0.56 13.06
C LEU A 119 -8.17 1.32 14.33
N GLU A 120 -6.96 1.10 14.85
CA GLU A 120 -6.39 1.87 15.96
C GLU A 120 -6.32 3.37 15.63
N LEU A 121 -5.80 3.72 14.45
CA LEU A 121 -5.72 5.11 13.98
C LEU A 121 -7.11 5.73 13.78
N GLY A 122 -8.06 4.93 13.29
CA GLY A 122 -9.46 5.36 13.11
C GLY A 122 -10.19 5.63 14.42
N ALA A 123 -9.88 4.85 15.46
CA ALA A 123 -10.52 4.95 16.77
C ALA A 123 -9.92 6.07 17.65
N ASN A 124 -8.75 6.60 17.30
CA ASN A 124 -8.06 7.63 18.08
C ASN A 124 -7.95 8.96 17.28
N PRO A 125 -8.76 9.99 17.62
CA PRO A 125 -8.70 11.29 16.96
C PRO A 125 -7.32 11.95 16.97
N GLU A 126 -6.51 11.73 18.02
CA GLU A 126 -5.17 12.31 18.13
C GLU A 126 -4.17 11.68 17.15
N LEU A 127 -4.44 10.47 16.67
CA LEU A 127 -3.58 9.74 15.73
C LEU A 127 -4.15 9.70 14.31
N SER A 128 -5.39 10.15 14.10
CA SER A 128 -6.11 10.00 12.84
C SER A 128 -5.36 10.57 11.63
N TYR A 129 -4.60 11.67 11.81
CA TYR A 129 -3.76 12.26 10.75
C TYR A 129 -2.72 11.28 10.17
N LEU A 130 -2.31 10.24 10.92
CA LEU A 130 -1.38 9.22 10.43
C LEU A 130 -1.96 8.37 9.31
N LEU A 131 -3.29 8.35 9.11
CA LEU A 131 -3.93 7.73 7.94
C LEU A 131 -3.45 8.33 6.61
N ILE A 132 -2.88 9.55 6.62
CA ILE A 132 -2.20 10.15 5.44
C ILE A 132 -1.07 9.23 4.95
N ALA A 133 -0.31 8.61 5.86
CA ALA A 133 0.76 7.68 5.51
C ALA A 133 0.24 6.42 4.80
N HIS A 134 -0.92 5.92 5.21
CA HIS A 134 -1.56 4.76 4.57
C HIS A 134 -2.04 5.11 3.16
N GLN A 135 -2.69 6.26 2.99
CA GLN A 135 -3.10 6.76 1.67
C GLN A 135 -1.90 6.95 0.75
N TYR A 136 -0.82 7.57 1.27
CA TYR A 136 0.43 7.75 0.53
C TYR A 136 1.01 6.40 0.08
N THR A 137 1.32 5.51 1.00
CA THR A 137 2.06 4.28 0.67
C THR A 137 1.26 3.33 -0.22
N ARG A 138 -0.07 3.23 0.00
CA ARG A 138 -0.94 2.35 -0.79
C ARG A 138 -1.33 2.96 -2.12
N TYR A 139 -2.11 4.05 -2.12
CA TYR A 139 -2.69 4.58 -3.36
C TYR A 139 -1.64 5.08 -4.36
N LEU A 140 -0.58 5.76 -3.88
CA LEU A 140 0.45 6.26 -4.81
C LEU A 140 1.30 5.09 -5.31
N GLY A 141 1.61 4.11 -4.45
CA GLY A 141 2.27 2.87 -4.84
C GLY A 141 1.51 2.14 -5.96
N ASP A 142 0.19 2.02 -5.82
CA ASP A 142 -0.68 1.41 -6.83
C ASP A 142 -0.72 2.23 -8.13
N LEU A 143 -0.74 3.56 -8.05
CA LEU A 143 -0.72 4.43 -9.23
C LEU A 143 0.62 4.37 -9.98
N PHE A 144 1.75 4.25 -9.26
CA PHE A 144 3.07 4.14 -9.87
C PHE A 144 3.33 2.77 -10.50
N GLY A 145 2.99 1.70 -9.78
CA GLY A 145 3.39 0.34 -10.15
C GLY A 145 2.24 -0.56 -10.64
N GLY A 146 0.98 -0.20 -10.38
CA GLY A 146 -0.17 -1.09 -10.56
C GLY A 146 -0.33 -1.61 -11.97
N GLN A 147 -0.18 -0.75 -12.98
CA GLN A 147 -0.29 -1.14 -14.39
C GLN A 147 0.75 -2.19 -14.80
N MET A 148 2.00 -2.01 -14.35
CA MET A 148 3.07 -3.00 -14.60
C MET A 148 2.75 -4.32 -13.91
N MET A 149 2.30 -4.26 -12.66
CA MET A 149 2.01 -5.42 -11.82
C MET A 149 0.83 -6.23 -12.36
N GLY A 150 -0.25 -5.53 -12.76
CA GLY A 150 -1.40 -6.14 -13.41
C GLY A 150 -1.06 -6.79 -14.74
N GLY A 151 -0.23 -6.14 -15.57
CA GLY A 151 0.26 -6.72 -16.82
C GLY A 151 1.08 -8.00 -16.60
N MET A 152 1.96 -8.00 -15.58
CA MET A 152 2.75 -9.18 -15.23
C MET A 152 1.89 -10.31 -14.67
N ALA A 153 0.94 -10.02 -13.78
CA ALA A 153 -0.02 -10.98 -13.24
C ALA A 153 -0.87 -11.60 -14.37
N SER A 154 -1.38 -10.78 -15.28
CA SER A 154 -2.18 -11.25 -16.43
C SER A 154 -1.39 -12.22 -17.29
N LYS A 155 -0.13 -11.90 -17.58
CA LYS A 155 0.75 -12.74 -18.38
C LYS A 155 1.17 -14.03 -17.67
N SER A 156 1.50 -13.96 -16.37
CA SER A 156 2.01 -15.12 -15.63
C SER A 156 0.95 -16.19 -15.39
N MET A 157 -0.31 -15.79 -15.24
CA MET A 157 -1.43 -16.70 -14.96
C MET A 157 -2.35 -16.94 -16.16
N ASN A 158 -2.03 -16.41 -17.35
CA ASN A 158 -2.87 -16.45 -18.54
C ASN A 158 -4.31 -15.94 -18.28
N LEU A 159 -4.44 -14.79 -17.62
CA LEU A 159 -5.75 -14.19 -17.36
C LEU A 159 -6.39 -13.63 -18.64
N PRO A 160 -7.73 -13.55 -18.69
CA PRO A 160 -8.45 -12.93 -19.80
C PRO A 160 -7.98 -11.49 -20.05
N SER A 161 -7.97 -11.07 -21.31
CA SER A 161 -7.58 -9.71 -21.70
C SER A 161 -8.64 -8.65 -21.43
N ASP A 162 -9.79 -9.02 -20.86
CA ASP A 162 -10.90 -8.12 -20.52
C ASP A 162 -10.70 -7.41 -19.16
N GLY A 163 -9.60 -7.70 -18.45
CA GLY A 163 -9.27 -7.13 -17.14
C GLY A 163 -9.75 -7.96 -15.95
N SER A 164 -10.40 -9.10 -16.18
CA SER A 164 -10.86 -10.00 -15.12
C SER A 164 -9.69 -10.56 -14.30
N GLY A 165 -9.79 -10.44 -12.97
CA GLY A 165 -8.77 -10.94 -12.04
C GLY A 165 -7.58 -10.00 -11.84
N VAL A 166 -7.59 -8.80 -12.42
CA VAL A 166 -6.62 -7.72 -12.22
C VAL A 166 -7.29 -6.34 -12.09
N ALA A 167 -8.58 -6.30 -11.75
CA ALA A 167 -9.36 -5.08 -11.64
C ALA A 167 -8.74 -4.11 -10.61
N PHE A 168 -8.16 -4.63 -9.51
CA PHE A 168 -7.45 -3.86 -8.49
C PHE A 168 -6.42 -2.87 -9.08
N TYR A 169 -5.74 -3.24 -10.17
CA TYR A 169 -4.70 -2.42 -10.79
C TYR A 169 -5.22 -1.36 -11.76
N THR A 170 -6.53 -1.35 -12.02
CA THR A 170 -7.17 -0.47 -13.01
C THR A 170 -7.91 0.67 -12.31
N PHE A 171 -7.50 1.90 -12.61
CA PHE A 171 -8.11 3.12 -12.07
C PHE A 171 -9.04 3.72 -13.13
N LYS A 172 -10.31 3.28 -13.14
CA LYS A 172 -11.30 3.64 -14.18
C LYS A 172 -11.62 5.14 -14.22
N ASP A 173 -11.51 5.82 -13.07
CA ASP A 173 -11.86 7.25 -12.91
C ASP A 173 -10.66 8.20 -12.99
N ILE A 174 -9.48 7.71 -13.40
CA ILE A 174 -8.25 8.51 -13.51
C ILE A 174 -7.70 8.44 -14.95
N ASP A 175 -8.02 9.46 -15.74
CA ASP A 175 -7.59 9.53 -17.16
C ASP A 175 -6.08 9.74 -17.33
N ASN A 176 -5.46 10.53 -16.43
CA ASN A 176 -4.04 10.85 -16.50
C ASN A 176 -3.37 10.68 -15.14
N THR A 177 -2.78 9.49 -14.95
CA THR A 177 -2.08 9.09 -13.73
C THR A 177 -1.01 10.09 -13.29
N GLN A 178 -0.15 10.56 -14.20
CA GLN A 178 0.95 11.46 -13.86
C GLN A 178 0.44 12.81 -13.35
N ARG A 179 -0.56 13.38 -14.03
CA ARG A 179 -1.22 14.62 -13.60
C ARG A 179 -1.90 14.40 -12.25
N TYR A 180 -2.62 13.30 -12.08
CA TYR A 180 -3.32 12.99 -10.84
C TYR A 180 -2.36 12.88 -9.64
N ILE A 181 -1.25 12.15 -9.79
CA ILE A 181 -0.18 12.05 -8.77
C ILE A 181 0.38 13.44 -8.44
N THR A 182 0.64 14.27 -9.47
CA THR A 182 1.15 15.63 -9.28
C THR A 182 0.18 16.48 -8.46
N ASP A 183 -1.11 16.42 -8.77
CA ASP A 183 -2.16 17.14 -8.05
C ASP A 183 -2.36 16.61 -6.63
N TRP A 184 -2.22 15.29 -6.42
CA TRP A 184 -2.25 14.67 -5.10
C TRP A 184 -1.11 15.19 -4.21
N TYR A 185 0.12 15.28 -4.73
CA TYR A 185 1.25 15.85 -3.98
C TYR A 185 1.06 17.34 -3.66
N ARG A 186 0.40 18.11 -4.55
CA ARG A 186 0.05 19.51 -4.24
C ARG A 186 -0.89 19.59 -3.04
N ARG A 187 -1.92 18.73 -3.00
CA ARG A 187 -2.85 18.64 -1.85
C ARG A 187 -2.11 18.22 -0.59
N LEU A 188 -1.26 17.20 -0.65
CA LEU A 188 -0.45 16.74 0.48
C LEU A 188 0.41 17.88 1.07
N ASN A 189 1.09 18.66 0.22
CA ASN A 189 1.94 19.76 0.66
C ASN A 189 1.16 20.96 1.22
N SER A 190 -0.14 21.06 0.91
CA SER A 190 -1.01 22.13 1.42
C SER A 190 -1.63 21.84 2.78
N LEU A 191 -1.47 20.63 3.31
CA LEU A 191 -2.05 20.24 4.60
C LEU A 191 -1.43 21.03 5.75
N ASP A 192 -2.28 21.53 6.64
CA ASP A 192 -1.86 22.24 7.85
C ASP A 192 -1.36 21.24 8.91
N LEU A 193 -0.08 20.91 8.82
CA LEU A 193 0.61 19.95 9.67
C LEU A 193 1.80 20.62 10.34
N THR A 194 1.96 20.38 11.64
CA THR A 194 3.19 20.76 12.35
C THR A 194 4.37 19.93 11.84
N GLU A 195 5.59 20.42 12.03
CA GLU A 195 6.79 19.66 11.66
C GLU A 195 6.85 18.30 12.37
N GLN A 196 6.39 18.22 13.63
CA GLN A 196 6.31 16.95 14.35
C GLN A 196 5.31 15.99 13.70
N GLN A 197 4.12 16.48 13.31
CA GLN A 197 3.12 15.64 12.62
C GLN A 197 3.65 15.13 11.28
N LYS A 198 4.38 15.96 10.53
CA LYS A 198 5.03 15.53 9.28
C LYS A 198 6.02 14.40 9.51
N GLN A 199 6.86 14.49 10.55
CA GLN A 199 7.79 13.41 10.88
C GLN A 199 7.08 12.13 11.32
N ASN A 200 6.04 12.24 12.15
CA ASN A 200 5.25 11.08 12.56
C ASN A 200 4.57 10.40 11.35
N ILE A 201 4.13 11.16 10.35
CA ILE A 201 3.59 10.61 9.09
C ILE A 201 4.69 9.84 8.32
N VAL A 202 5.92 10.33 8.30
CA VAL A 202 7.06 9.63 7.66
C VAL A 202 7.40 8.33 8.39
N GLU A 203 7.38 8.35 9.73
CA GLU A 203 7.59 7.15 10.56
C GLU A 203 6.46 6.13 10.33
N GLU A 204 5.20 6.57 10.32
CA GLU A 204 4.07 5.71 10.00
C GLU A 204 4.18 5.15 8.58
N ALA A 205 4.63 5.94 7.60
CA ALA A 205 4.80 5.44 6.23
C ALA A 205 5.81 4.29 6.18
N ASN A 206 6.91 4.38 6.94
CA ASN A 206 7.86 3.28 7.09
C ASN A 206 7.26 2.05 7.79
N LEU A 207 6.43 2.25 8.83
CA LEU A 207 5.66 1.16 9.44
C LEU A 207 4.75 0.50 8.41
N VAL A 208 4.04 1.29 7.59
CA VAL A 208 3.19 0.78 6.51
C VAL A 208 3.98 -0.05 5.51
N PHE A 209 5.19 0.37 5.12
CA PHE A 209 6.07 -0.48 4.30
C PHE A 209 6.37 -1.83 4.97
N GLY A 210 6.70 -1.82 6.27
CA GLY A 210 6.93 -3.03 7.05
C GLY A 210 5.71 -3.96 7.11
N LEU A 211 4.51 -3.41 7.30
CA LEU A 211 3.26 -4.17 7.31
C LEU A 211 2.97 -4.80 5.94
N ASN A 212 3.21 -4.08 4.85
CA ASN A 212 3.08 -4.61 3.49
C ASN A 212 4.10 -5.73 3.24
N ILE A 213 5.34 -5.55 3.69
CA ILE A 213 6.38 -6.59 3.66
C ILE A 213 5.90 -7.85 4.39
N GLY A 214 5.35 -7.72 5.60
CA GLY A 214 4.85 -8.87 6.37
C GLY A 214 3.79 -9.69 5.63
N ILE A 215 2.87 -9.03 4.91
CA ILE A 215 1.90 -9.73 4.05
C ILE A 215 2.60 -10.53 2.95
N LEU A 216 3.64 -9.97 2.34
CA LEU A 216 4.38 -10.62 1.26
C LEU A 216 5.27 -11.77 1.77
N GLU A 217 5.77 -11.68 3.01
CA GLU A 217 6.53 -12.74 3.68
C GLU A 217 5.69 -14.01 3.87
N GLU A 218 4.39 -13.86 4.12
CA GLU A 218 3.46 -14.97 4.32
C GLU A 218 3.02 -15.66 3.01
N LEU A 219 3.43 -15.15 1.84
CA LEU A 219 3.12 -15.79 0.55
C LEU A 219 4.06 -16.97 0.26
N ASP A 220 3.50 -18.09 -0.20
CA ASP A 220 4.24 -19.32 -0.50
C ASP A 220 5.36 -19.11 -1.54
N GLY A 221 6.60 -19.43 -1.17
CA GLY A 221 7.79 -19.28 -2.01
C GLY A 221 8.58 -17.99 -1.77
N SER A 222 8.30 -17.29 -0.68
CA SER A 222 9.00 -16.06 -0.28
C SER A 222 10.50 -16.30 -0.01
N PRO A 223 11.42 -15.66 -0.75
CA PRO A 223 12.85 -15.61 -0.38
C PRO A 223 13.12 -14.63 0.77
N PHE A 224 12.08 -14.02 1.33
CA PHE A 224 12.15 -12.86 2.21
C PHE A 224 12.69 -13.21 3.60
N ALA A 225 12.48 -14.45 4.08
CA ALA A 225 13.04 -14.95 5.35
C ALA A 225 14.59 -14.88 5.43
N ALA A 226 15.29 -14.76 4.30
CA ALA A 226 16.75 -14.62 4.26
C ALA A 226 17.24 -13.15 4.21
N LEU A 227 16.40 -12.20 3.77
CA LEU A 227 16.79 -10.80 3.55
C LEU A 227 16.43 -9.89 4.73
N TRP A 228 15.30 -10.14 5.41
CA TRP A 228 14.87 -9.37 6.57
C TRP A 228 15.83 -9.51 7.77
N THR A 229 16.41 -10.70 7.96
CA THR A 229 17.37 -11.01 9.02
C THR A 229 18.64 -10.15 8.95
N MET A 230 19.04 -9.69 7.75
CA MET A 230 20.20 -8.82 7.56
C MET A 230 19.88 -7.32 7.69
N ALA A 231 18.66 -6.90 7.33
CA ALA A 231 18.26 -5.50 7.45
C ALA A 231 17.95 -5.11 8.91
N VAL A 232 17.28 -5.99 9.66
CA VAL A 232 16.92 -5.75 11.07
C VAL A 232 18.16 -5.76 11.99
N SER A 233 19.17 -6.58 11.70
CA SER A 233 20.41 -6.58 12.49
C SER A 233 21.17 -5.26 12.36
N THR A 234 21.21 -4.69 11.16
CA THR A 234 21.91 -3.42 10.87
C THR A 234 21.22 -2.21 11.51
N VAL A 235 19.88 -2.23 11.63
CA VAL A 235 19.10 -1.17 12.31
C VAL A 235 19.23 -1.30 13.83
N LYS A 236 19.25 -2.52 14.39
CA LYS A 236 19.49 -2.75 15.83
C LYS A 236 20.90 -2.32 16.26
N GLU A 237 21.92 -2.55 15.43
CA GLU A 237 23.29 -2.08 15.67
C GLU A 237 23.39 -0.54 15.67
N LYS A 238 22.71 0.15 14.75
CA LYS A 238 22.72 1.61 14.67
C LYS A 238 21.90 2.32 15.76
N LEU A 239 20.92 1.64 16.36
CA LEU A 239 20.10 2.16 17.47
C LEU A 239 20.65 1.81 18.86
N GLY A 240 21.85 1.22 18.96
CA GLY A 240 22.56 1.08 20.23
C GLY A 240 21.97 0.07 21.22
N PHE A 241 21.07 -0.82 20.79
CA PHE A 241 20.61 -1.93 21.61
C PHE A 241 21.57 -3.13 21.47
N SER A 242 22.79 -2.96 21.95
CA SER A 242 23.64 -4.11 22.27
C SER A 242 23.15 -4.70 23.59
N GLN A 243 22.64 -5.94 23.54
CA GLN A 243 22.36 -6.71 24.75
C GLN A 243 23.68 -6.98 25.48
N ARG A 244 23.68 -6.70 26.78
CA ARG A 244 24.61 -7.31 27.74
C ARG A 244 24.30 -8.80 27.88
#